data_AF-A0A6G1YSR5-F1
#
_entry.id   AF-A0A6G1YSR5-F1
#
_cell.length_a   1.000
_cell.length_b   1.000
_cell.length_c   1.000
_cell.angle_alpha   90.00
_cell.angle_beta   90.00
_cell.angle_gamma   90.00
#
_symmetry.space_group_name_H-M   'P 1'
#
loop_
_entity.id
_entity.type
_entity.pdbx_description
1 polymer ?
#
loop_
_entity_poly.entity_id
_entity_poly.type
_entity_poly.pdbx_seq_one_letter_code
_entity_poly.pdbx_strand_id
1 'polypeptide(L)'
;MLSSDEVKDILYSTIESIGKERIRSDTTSNINFSEKYIDAIMAECITKISVNSNSSNKDETIAVLCEALLHFMLTVSTLPSERKIQVKDNPTIDVVIPSLQSLKRTPDKSIIIEIIRNKMDSDKISQLEFLQPNHKNIWLISVIPFSTTRYRTYGMSTDTGLFHSFSNIIKDINNFLKETGDKSLRFIH
;
A
#
# COMPACT_ATOMS: atom_id res chain seq x y z
N MET A 1 10.62 -21.35 -2.30
CA MET A 1 10.09 -20.02 -1.90
C MET A 1 10.84 -19.00 -2.72
N LEU A 2 10.14 -18.13 -3.45
CA LEU A 2 10.79 -17.02 -4.15
C LEU A 2 11.36 -16.07 -3.12
N SER A 3 12.57 -15.60 -3.35
CA SER A 3 13.19 -14.50 -2.61
C SER A 3 12.44 -13.19 -2.88
N SER A 4 12.62 -12.21 -1.98
CA SER A 4 12.00 -10.89 -2.16
C SER A 4 12.42 -10.23 -3.48
N ASP A 5 13.64 -10.47 -3.95
CA ASP A 5 14.15 -9.87 -5.17
C ASP A 5 13.58 -10.55 -6.42
N GLU A 6 13.40 -11.87 -6.42
CA GLU A 6 12.70 -12.56 -7.51
C GLU A 6 11.24 -12.08 -7.66
N VAL A 7 10.55 -11.80 -6.55
CA VAL A 7 9.19 -11.23 -6.59
C VAL A 7 9.19 -9.83 -7.21
N LYS A 8 10.17 -8.99 -6.85
CA LYS A 8 10.32 -7.65 -7.44
C LYS A 8 10.67 -7.73 -8.93
N ASP A 9 11.51 -8.68 -9.33
CA ASP A 9 11.89 -8.85 -10.74
C ASP A 9 10.68 -9.25 -11.59
N ILE A 10 9.84 -10.15 -11.09
CA ILE A 10 8.55 -10.50 -11.73
C ILE A 10 7.65 -9.27 -11.83
N LEU A 11 7.54 -8.48 -10.76
CA LEU A 11 6.74 -7.26 -10.72
C LEU A 11 7.23 -6.24 -11.77
N TYR A 12 8.51 -5.90 -11.75
CA TYR A 12 9.05 -4.87 -12.65
C TYR A 12 9.04 -5.35 -14.11
N SER A 13 9.30 -6.63 -14.37
CA SER A 13 9.15 -7.20 -15.72
C SER A 13 7.70 -7.10 -16.22
N THR A 14 6.72 -7.29 -15.33
CA THR A 14 5.28 -7.14 -15.64
C THR A 14 4.92 -5.68 -15.90
N ILE A 15 5.43 -4.74 -15.09
CA ILE A 15 5.25 -3.30 -15.28
C ILE A 15 5.83 -2.84 -16.62
N GLU A 16 7.03 -3.29 -16.98
CA GLU A 16 7.66 -2.95 -18.27
C GLU A 16 6.86 -3.51 -19.46
N SER A 17 6.33 -4.72 -19.35
CA SER A 17 5.44 -5.33 -20.36
C SER A 17 4.17 -4.51 -20.59
N ILE A 18 3.54 -4.01 -19.52
CA ILE A 18 2.34 -3.15 -19.59
C ILE A 18 2.69 -1.74 -20.10
N GLY A 19 3.88 -1.26 -19.79
CA GLY A 19 4.37 0.07 -20.12
C GLY A 19 4.30 1.03 -18.95
N LYS A 20 5.40 1.18 -18.22
CA LYS A 20 5.55 2.11 -17.09
C LYS A 20 5.08 3.54 -17.38
N GLU A 21 5.46 4.06 -18.54
CA GLU A 21 5.11 5.41 -18.98
C GLU A 21 3.62 5.60 -19.22
N ARG A 22 2.97 4.56 -19.75
CA ARG A 22 1.52 4.55 -19.93
C ARG A 22 0.80 4.57 -18.58
N ILE A 23 1.25 3.73 -17.64
CA ILE A 23 0.68 3.69 -16.28
C ILE A 23 0.76 5.09 -15.66
N ARG A 24 1.95 5.71 -15.70
CA ARG A 24 2.18 7.07 -15.17
C ARG A 24 1.28 8.12 -15.81
N SER A 25 1.22 8.14 -17.15
CA SER A 25 0.41 9.12 -17.89
C SER A 25 -1.07 9.01 -17.53
N ASP A 26 -1.60 7.78 -17.50
CA ASP A 26 -3.00 7.53 -17.19
C ASP A 26 -3.34 7.88 -15.74
N THR A 27 -2.52 7.46 -14.77
CA THR A 27 -2.78 7.74 -13.33
C THR A 27 -2.65 9.22 -12.99
N THR A 28 -1.78 9.95 -13.69
CA THR A 28 -1.66 11.41 -13.54
C THR A 28 -2.87 12.13 -14.13
N SER A 29 -3.37 11.67 -15.29
CA SER A 29 -4.52 12.26 -15.96
C SER A 29 -5.82 11.98 -15.21
N ASN A 30 -5.98 10.75 -14.71
CA ASN A 30 -7.12 10.34 -13.91
C ASN A 30 -6.72 9.21 -12.95
N ILE A 31 -6.66 9.55 -11.67
CA ILE A 31 -6.26 8.63 -10.59
C ILE A 31 -7.10 7.34 -10.57
N ASN A 32 -8.34 7.36 -11.06
CA ASN A 32 -9.21 6.19 -11.06
C ASN A 32 -8.68 5.05 -11.95
N PHE A 33 -7.79 5.34 -12.91
CA PHE A 33 -7.13 4.29 -13.68
C PHE A 33 -6.17 3.44 -12.84
N SER A 34 -5.76 3.91 -11.65
CA SER A 34 -4.88 3.15 -10.76
C SER A 34 -5.46 1.77 -10.40
N GLU A 35 -6.77 1.69 -10.21
CA GLU A 35 -7.49 0.46 -9.83
C GLU A 35 -7.28 -0.62 -10.88
N LYS A 36 -7.56 -0.28 -12.15
CA LYS A 36 -7.37 -1.18 -13.29
C LYS A 36 -5.92 -1.66 -13.43
N TYR A 37 -4.95 -0.76 -13.22
CA TYR A 37 -3.54 -1.14 -13.34
C TYR A 37 -3.09 -2.04 -12.20
N ILE A 38 -3.52 -1.77 -10.96
CA ILE A 38 -3.22 -2.63 -9.82
C ILE A 38 -3.81 -4.03 -10.04
N ASP A 39 -5.08 -4.13 -10.44
CA ASP A 39 -5.72 -5.42 -10.73
C ASP A 39 -4.96 -6.20 -11.81
N ALA A 40 -4.62 -5.55 -12.93
CA ALA A 40 -3.92 -6.19 -14.04
C ALA A 40 -2.51 -6.68 -13.64
N ILE A 41 -1.74 -5.83 -12.96
CA ILE A 41 -0.38 -6.18 -12.50
C ILE A 41 -0.45 -7.30 -11.48
N MET A 42 -1.35 -7.22 -10.50
CA MET A 42 -1.52 -8.25 -9.48
C MET A 42 -1.89 -9.59 -10.09
N ALA A 43 -2.87 -9.61 -11.01
CA ALA A 43 -3.28 -10.84 -11.68
C ALA A 43 -2.13 -11.50 -12.43
N GLU A 44 -1.40 -10.73 -13.25
CA GLU A 44 -0.28 -11.25 -14.03
C GLU A 44 0.89 -11.72 -13.15
N CYS A 45 1.22 -10.97 -12.10
CA CYS A 45 2.27 -11.36 -11.15
C CYS A 45 1.89 -12.62 -10.38
N ILE A 46 0.66 -12.73 -9.88
CA ILE A 46 0.18 -13.93 -9.15
C ILE A 46 0.22 -15.15 -10.07
N THR A 47 -0.16 -15.02 -11.34
CA THR A 47 -0.06 -16.11 -12.32
C THR A 47 1.39 -16.55 -12.49
N LYS A 48 2.33 -15.61 -12.74
CA LYS A 48 3.76 -15.91 -12.90
C LYS A 48 4.37 -16.54 -11.64
N ILE A 49 4.02 -16.04 -10.46
CA ILE A 49 4.49 -16.56 -9.18
C ILE A 49 3.97 -17.99 -8.95
N SER A 50 2.71 -18.26 -9.26
CA SER A 50 2.08 -19.57 -9.07
C SER A 50 2.70 -20.64 -9.97
N VAL A 51 3.08 -20.28 -11.20
CA VAL A 51 3.79 -21.19 -12.12
C VAL A 51 5.20 -21.52 -11.62
N ASN A 52 5.87 -20.59 -10.93
CA ASN A 52 7.28 -20.70 -10.55
C ASN A 52 7.53 -21.16 -9.10
N SER A 53 6.49 -21.44 -8.29
CA SER A 53 6.65 -21.66 -6.84
C SER A 53 6.08 -22.99 -6.33
N ASN A 54 6.88 -23.72 -5.54
CA ASN A 54 6.40 -24.77 -4.63
C ASN A 54 5.76 -24.13 -3.38
N SER A 55 4.55 -24.55 -3.06
CA SER A 55 3.46 -23.86 -2.35
C SER A 55 3.62 -23.47 -0.86
N SER A 56 4.82 -23.38 -0.29
CA SER A 56 4.95 -23.29 1.18
C SER A 56 4.91 -21.88 1.80
N ASN A 57 4.83 -20.78 1.03
CA ASN A 57 4.77 -19.42 1.61
C ASN A 57 4.12 -18.36 0.70
N LYS A 58 2.90 -18.64 0.22
CA LYS A 58 2.18 -17.78 -0.73
C LYS A 58 1.88 -16.39 -0.15
N ASP A 59 1.48 -16.33 1.12
CA ASP A 59 1.05 -15.08 1.76
C ASP A 59 2.19 -14.07 1.90
N GLU A 60 3.38 -14.53 2.32
CA GLU A 60 4.59 -13.69 2.38
C GLU A 60 4.96 -13.16 0.99
N THR A 61 4.86 -14.01 -0.02
CA THR A 61 5.16 -13.65 -1.41
C THR A 61 4.20 -12.57 -1.92
N ILE A 62 2.91 -12.70 -1.62
CA ILE A 62 1.89 -11.69 -1.96
C ILE A 62 2.13 -10.40 -1.17
N ALA A 63 2.52 -10.47 0.11
CA ALA A 63 2.79 -9.28 0.91
C ALA A 63 3.97 -8.48 0.35
N VAL A 64 5.05 -9.14 -0.07
CA VAL A 64 6.18 -8.50 -0.76
C VAL A 64 5.73 -7.86 -2.08
N LEU A 65 4.87 -8.54 -2.84
CA LEU A 65 4.31 -8.00 -4.07
C LEU A 65 3.46 -6.74 -3.82
N CYS A 66 2.59 -6.76 -2.81
CA CYS A 66 1.76 -5.61 -2.41
C CYS A 66 2.62 -4.42 -2.02
N GLU A 67 3.66 -4.65 -1.23
CA GLU A 67 4.60 -3.62 -0.79
C GLU A 67 5.28 -2.95 -1.98
N ALA A 68 5.88 -3.75 -2.87
CA ALA A 68 6.61 -3.24 -4.01
C ALA A 68 5.68 -2.54 -5.02
N LEU A 69 4.47 -3.07 -5.24
CA LEU A 69 3.48 -2.45 -6.11
C LEU A 69 2.95 -1.13 -5.52
N LEU A 70 2.68 -1.08 -4.21
CA LEU A 70 2.28 0.16 -3.55
C LEU A 70 3.35 1.24 -3.72
N HIS A 71 4.63 0.89 -3.49
CA HIS A 71 5.75 1.82 -3.68
C HIS A 71 5.82 2.35 -5.11
N PHE A 72 5.67 1.48 -6.11
CA PHE A 72 5.63 1.87 -7.51
C PHE A 72 4.47 2.83 -7.79
N MET A 73 3.26 2.46 -7.36
CA MET A 73 2.05 3.23 -7.63
C MET A 73 2.06 4.61 -6.98
N LEU A 74 2.54 4.71 -5.73
CA LEU A 74 2.76 6.00 -5.06
C LEU A 74 3.70 6.90 -5.87
N THR A 75 4.77 6.31 -6.41
CA THR A 75 5.78 7.04 -7.19
C THR A 75 5.20 7.55 -8.51
N VAL A 76 4.56 6.68 -9.31
CA VAL A 76 4.02 7.07 -10.62
C VAL A 76 2.78 7.96 -10.53
N SER A 77 2.06 7.92 -9.40
CA SER A 77 0.94 8.81 -9.11
C SER A 77 1.38 10.11 -8.44
N THR A 78 2.68 10.33 -8.23
CA THR A 78 3.26 11.51 -7.57
C THR A 78 2.67 11.78 -6.17
N LEU A 79 2.26 10.73 -5.47
CA LEU A 79 1.69 10.85 -4.13
C LEU A 79 2.81 10.95 -3.09
N PRO A 80 2.79 11.98 -2.21
CA PRO A 80 3.83 12.17 -1.21
C PRO A 80 3.82 11.03 -0.20
N SER A 81 4.98 10.43 0.04
CA SER A 81 5.12 9.34 0.99
C SER A 81 6.54 9.25 1.54
N GLU A 82 6.65 8.89 2.82
CA GLU A 82 7.87 8.35 3.41
C GLU A 82 7.70 6.84 3.58
N ARG A 83 8.76 6.07 3.37
CA ARG A 83 8.72 4.59 3.31
C ARG A 83 9.80 3.99 4.20
N LYS A 84 9.53 2.82 4.78
CA LYS A 84 10.45 2.09 5.67
C LYS A 84 11.06 2.99 6.74
N ILE A 85 10.19 3.65 7.48
CA ILE A 85 10.58 4.67 8.45
C ILE A 85 10.94 3.98 9.76
N GLN A 86 12.21 4.09 10.15
CA GLN A 86 12.66 3.63 11.46
C GLN A 86 12.40 4.73 12.51
N VAL A 87 11.49 4.45 13.44
CA VAL A 87 11.16 5.38 14.53
C VAL A 87 11.95 4.96 15.77
N LYS A 88 13.20 5.40 15.90
CA LYS A 88 14.08 5.08 17.06
C LYS A 88 13.98 3.60 17.48
N ASP A 89 13.55 3.34 18.72
CA ASP A 89 13.44 2.01 19.35
C ASP A 89 12.18 1.23 18.90
N ASN A 90 11.45 1.74 17.92
CA ASN A 90 10.25 1.11 17.38
C ASN A 90 10.54 0.33 16.08
N PRO A 91 9.80 -0.77 15.81
CA PRO A 91 9.74 -1.41 14.51
C PRO A 91 9.44 -0.42 13.38
N THR A 92 10.01 -0.74 12.22
CA THR A 92 9.86 0.03 10.98
C THR A 92 8.39 0.11 10.59
N ILE A 93 7.95 1.34 10.27
CA ILE A 93 6.67 1.62 9.64
C ILE A 93 6.83 1.50 8.13
N ASP A 94 5.92 0.79 7.47
CA ASP A 94 6.03 0.56 6.03
C ASP A 94 5.88 1.85 5.23
N VAL A 95 4.79 2.59 5.43
CA VAL A 95 4.54 3.85 4.70
C VAL A 95 3.83 4.87 5.60
N VAL A 96 4.22 6.14 5.47
CA VAL A 96 3.49 7.29 6.03
C VAL A 96 3.17 8.26 4.91
N ILE A 97 1.92 8.72 4.87
CA ILE A 97 1.44 9.74 3.93
C ILE A 97 0.99 10.97 4.73
N PRO A 98 1.35 12.20 4.33
CA PRO A 98 2.33 12.50 3.30
C PRO A 98 3.78 12.31 3.78
N SER A 99 4.04 12.47 5.08
CA SER A 99 5.38 12.47 5.66
C SER A 99 5.34 12.22 7.18
N LEU A 100 6.43 11.72 7.77
CA LEU A 100 6.54 11.53 9.22
C LEU A 100 6.44 12.87 9.96
N GLN A 101 6.97 13.94 9.35
CA GLN A 101 6.84 15.29 9.90
C GLN A 101 5.37 15.72 9.99
N SER A 102 4.58 15.44 8.95
CA SER A 102 3.14 15.75 8.94
C SER A 102 2.39 14.92 9.96
N LEU A 103 2.74 13.64 10.12
CA LEU A 103 2.14 12.77 11.14
C LEU A 103 2.36 13.34 12.55
N LYS A 104 3.57 13.82 12.86
CA LYS A 104 3.89 14.44 14.16
C LYS A 104 3.16 15.77 14.40
N ARG A 105 2.98 16.57 13.35
CA ARG A 105 2.41 17.93 13.45
C ARG A 105 0.88 17.92 13.42
N THR A 106 0.32 17.11 12.52
CA THR A 106 -1.12 17.03 12.21
C THR A 106 -1.50 15.58 11.90
N PRO A 107 -1.67 14.73 12.94
CA PRO A 107 -2.01 13.32 12.77
C PRO A 107 -3.30 13.09 11.97
N ASP A 108 -4.30 13.96 12.12
CA ASP A 108 -5.57 13.85 11.38
C ASP A 108 -5.43 14.06 9.87
N LYS A 109 -4.33 14.71 9.43
CA LYS A 109 -4.02 14.92 8.01
C LYS A 109 -2.96 13.97 7.47
N SER A 110 -2.65 12.93 8.24
CA SER A 110 -1.66 11.93 7.87
C SER A 110 -2.24 10.54 8.06
N ILE A 111 -1.78 9.57 7.28
CA ILE A 111 -2.11 8.16 7.45
C ILE A 111 -0.84 7.34 7.61
N ILE A 112 -0.95 6.28 8.40
CA ILE A 112 0.05 5.21 8.44
C ILE A 112 -0.51 4.04 7.64
N ILE A 113 0.28 3.48 6.74
CA ILE A 113 -0.06 2.24 6.02
C ILE A 113 0.92 1.16 6.45
N GLU A 114 0.38 0.00 6.85
CA GLU A 114 1.14 -1.13 7.35
C GLU A 114 0.73 -2.43 6.65
N ILE A 115 1.71 -3.27 6.27
CA ILE A 115 1.47 -4.51 5.54
C ILE A 115 1.55 -5.70 6.50
N ILE A 116 0.41 -6.35 6.71
CA ILE A 116 0.27 -7.49 7.62
C ILE A 116 0.60 -8.78 6.86
N ARG A 117 1.74 -9.39 7.19
CA ARG A 117 2.25 -10.57 6.49
C ARG A 117 1.77 -11.92 7.06
N ASN A 118 1.56 -12.00 8.38
CA ASN A 118 1.15 -13.24 9.05
C ASN A 118 0.08 -12.99 10.11
N LYS A 119 0.46 -12.36 11.22
CA LYS A 119 -0.34 -11.97 12.35
C LYS A 119 0.09 -10.58 12.73
N MET A 120 -0.89 -9.81 13.14
CA MET A 120 -0.66 -8.48 13.66
C MET A 120 0.02 -8.61 15.02
N ASP A 121 1.22 -8.07 15.14
CA ASP A 121 1.94 -8.00 16.41
C ASP A 121 1.27 -6.96 17.31
N SER A 122 0.87 -7.36 18.52
CA SER A 122 0.21 -6.49 19.50
C SER A 122 1.09 -5.30 19.88
N ASP A 123 2.41 -5.50 19.90
CA ASP A 123 3.35 -4.43 20.21
C ASP A 123 3.38 -3.43 19.05
N LYS A 124 3.39 -3.93 17.80
CA LYS A 124 3.33 -3.08 16.61
C LYS A 124 2.04 -2.27 16.57
N ILE A 125 0.91 -2.85 16.96
CA ILE A 125 -0.37 -2.13 16.98
C ILE A 125 -0.42 -1.05 18.04
N SER A 126 0.00 -1.36 19.26
CA SER A 126 0.03 -0.39 20.34
C SER A 126 0.88 0.83 19.95
N GLN A 127 1.92 0.61 19.16
CA GLN A 127 2.77 1.68 18.63
C GLN A 127 2.12 2.46 17.46
N LEU A 128 1.45 1.77 16.53
CA LEU A 128 0.69 2.46 15.48
C LEU A 128 -0.39 3.37 16.10
N GLU A 129 -1.08 2.88 17.13
CA GLU A 129 -2.07 3.65 17.89
C GLU A 129 -1.44 4.83 18.65
N PHE A 130 -0.23 4.62 19.20
CA PHE A 130 0.52 5.70 19.86
C PHE A 130 0.92 6.81 18.88
N LEU A 131 1.34 6.45 17.66
CA LEU A 131 1.77 7.40 16.64
C LEU A 131 0.61 8.07 15.91
N GLN A 132 -0.51 7.38 15.77
CA GLN A 132 -1.71 7.84 15.08
C GLN A 132 -2.94 7.71 15.99
N PRO A 133 -3.28 8.77 16.73
CA PRO A 133 -4.44 8.78 17.64
C PRO A 133 -5.77 8.54 16.91
N ASN A 134 -5.86 8.89 15.63
CA ASN A 134 -7.03 8.63 14.82
C ASN A 134 -6.95 7.25 14.18
N HIS A 135 -7.57 6.24 14.78
CA HIS A 135 -7.49 4.86 14.30
C HIS A 135 -7.98 4.67 12.85
N LYS A 136 -8.85 5.54 12.33
CA LYS A 136 -9.29 5.49 10.92
C LYS A 136 -8.19 5.87 9.93
N ASN A 137 -7.15 6.55 10.41
CA ASN A 137 -5.94 6.91 9.67
C ASN A 137 -4.83 5.86 9.80
N ILE A 138 -5.10 4.73 10.47
CA ILE A 138 -4.26 3.54 10.42
C ILE A 138 -4.85 2.61 9.37
N TRP A 139 -4.12 2.41 8.28
CA TRP A 139 -4.54 1.64 7.12
C TRP A 139 -3.72 0.37 7.05
N LEU A 140 -4.39 -0.76 6.90
CA LEU A 140 -3.76 -2.07 6.93
C LEU A 140 -3.94 -2.75 5.57
N ILE A 141 -2.87 -3.29 5.03
CA ILE A 141 -2.92 -4.16 3.85
C ILE A 141 -2.76 -5.58 4.37
N SER A 142 -3.81 -6.39 4.24
CA SER A 142 -3.84 -7.75 4.76
C SER A 142 -3.95 -8.76 3.63
N VAL A 143 -3.03 -9.72 3.61
CA VAL A 143 -3.10 -10.89 2.72
C VAL A 143 -3.99 -12.00 3.28
N ILE A 144 -4.26 -11.97 4.58
CA ILE A 144 -5.10 -12.92 5.31
C ILE A 144 -6.38 -12.19 5.79
N PRO A 145 -7.56 -12.84 5.87
CA PRO A 145 -8.75 -12.21 6.43
C PRO A 145 -8.50 -11.69 7.84
N PHE A 146 -8.78 -10.39 8.05
CA PHE A 146 -8.60 -9.72 9.33
C PHE A 146 -9.87 -8.96 9.75
N SER A 147 -10.64 -9.51 10.69
CA SER A 147 -11.92 -8.92 11.10
C SER A 147 -11.75 -7.88 12.20
N THR A 148 -11.43 -6.64 11.82
CA THR A 148 -11.62 -5.48 12.71
C THR A 148 -12.23 -4.31 11.95
N THR A 149 -13.11 -3.58 12.61
CA THR A 149 -13.69 -2.32 12.11
C THR A 149 -12.95 -1.09 12.64
N ARG A 150 -11.93 -1.30 13.50
CA ARG A 150 -11.17 -0.21 14.14
C ARG A 150 -10.25 0.52 13.15
N TYR A 151 -9.71 -0.21 12.18
CA TYR A 151 -8.77 0.28 11.18
C TYR A 151 -9.37 0.16 9.79
N ARG A 152 -8.89 0.98 8.85
CA ARG A 152 -9.22 0.78 7.44
C ARG A 152 -8.38 -0.37 6.89
N THR A 153 -9.02 -1.42 6.39
CA THR A 153 -8.31 -2.61 5.91
C THR A 153 -8.52 -2.82 4.41
N TYR A 154 -7.42 -3.05 3.71
CA TYR A 154 -7.34 -3.39 2.29
C TYR A 154 -6.94 -4.85 2.15
N GLY A 155 -7.69 -5.61 1.36
CA GLY A 155 -7.44 -7.04 1.14
C GLY A 155 -7.47 -7.41 -0.33
N MET A 156 -6.93 -8.59 -0.64
CA MET A 156 -6.97 -9.19 -1.97
C MET A 156 -8.26 -9.97 -2.25
N SER A 157 -8.93 -10.48 -1.21
CA SER A 157 -10.27 -11.07 -1.31
C SER A 157 -11.28 -10.11 -0.71
N THR A 158 -12.26 -9.72 -1.52
CA THR A 158 -13.39 -8.85 -1.12
C THR A 158 -14.63 -9.64 -0.74
N ASP A 159 -14.53 -10.98 -0.65
CA ASP A 159 -15.68 -11.89 -0.63
C ASP A 159 -16.57 -11.74 0.61
N THR A 160 -16.10 -11.03 1.63
CA THR A 160 -16.84 -10.80 2.89
C THR A 160 -17.43 -9.39 3.02
N GLY A 161 -17.13 -8.46 2.09
CA GLY A 161 -17.53 -7.05 2.20
C GLY A 161 -16.89 -6.27 3.36
N LEU A 162 -16.02 -6.92 4.15
CA LEU A 162 -15.31 -6.33 5.30
C LEU A 162 -14.02 -5.61 4.91
N PHE A 163 -13.57 -5.77 3.66
CA PHE A 163 -12.31 -5.25 3.14
C PHE A 163 -12.55 -4.33 1.95
N HIS A 164 -11.80 -3.23 1.90
CA HIS A 164 -11.63 -2.52 0.65
C HIS A 164 -10.73 -3.35 -0.26
N SER A 165 -11.02 -3.41 -1.57
CA SER A 165 -10.06 -4.00 -2.52
C SER A 165 -8.75 -3.21 -2.47
N PHE A 166 -7.61 -3.92 -2.42
CA PHE A 166 -6.28 -3.31 -2.51
C PHE A 166 -6.15 -2.35 -3.70
N SER A 167 -6.81 -2.63 -4.81
CA SER A 167 -6.78 -1.81 -6.02
C SER A 167 -7.37 -0.41 -5.83
N ASN A 168 -8.19 -0.20 -4.79
CA ASN A 168 -8.72 1.12 -4.44
C ASN A 168 -7.72 2.00 -3.67
N ILE A 169 -6.61 1.45 -3.14
CA ILE A 169 -5.77 2.16 -2.16
C ILE A 169 -5.24 3.50 -2.68
N ILE A 170 -4.80 3.56 -3.94
CA ILE A 170 -4.22 4.78 -4.52
C ILE A 170 -5.28 5.88 -4.70
N LYS A 171 -6.47 5.51 -5.17
CA LYS A 171 -7.63 6.40 -5.26
C LYS A 171 -8.01 6.95 -3.88
N ASP A 172 -8.04 6.08 -2.88
CA ASP A 172 -8.39 6.46 -1.51
C ASP A 172 -7.34 7.38 -0.87
N ILE A 173 -6.03 7.10 -1.06
CA ILE A 173 -4.94 7.99 -0.61
C ILE A 173 -5.10 9.38 -1.23
N ASN A 174 -5.34 9.45 -2.54
CA ASN A 174 -5.52 10.71 -3.24
C ASN A 174 -6.76 11.48 -2.73
N ASN A 175 -7.87 10.79 -2.47
CA ASN A 175 -9.07 11.40 -1.90
C ASN A 175 -8.81 11.93 -0.49
N PHE A 176 -8.14 11.16 0.37
CA PHE A 176 -7.74 11.60 1.70
C PHE A 176 -6.89 12.87 1.66
N LEU A 177 -5.90 12.93 0.76
CA LEU A 177 -5.06 14.12 0.59
C LEU A 177 -5.85 15.34 0.08
N LYS A 178 -6.85 15.15 -0.78
CA LYS A 178 -7.74 16.22 -1.25
C LYS A 178 -8.64 16.75 -0.11
N GLU A 179 -9.20 15.86 0.68
CA GLU A 179 -10.09 16.19 1.81
C GLU A 179 -9.37 16.91 2.94
N THR A 180 -8.14 16.49 3.25
CA THR A 180 -7.31 17.11 4.32
C THR A 180 -6.80 18.50 3.94
N GLY A 181 -6.92 18.88 2.66
CA GLY A 181 -6.80 20.26 2.19
C GLY A 181 -5.41 20.85 2.36
N ASP A 182 -4.35 20.03 2.46
CA ASP A 182 -2.99 20.53 2.59
C ASP A 182 -2.54 21.14 1.25
N LYS A 183 -2.62 22.48 1.17
CA LYS A 183 -2.24 23.24 -0.02
C LYS A 183 -0.76 23.11 -0.37
N SER A 184 0.07 22.60 0.54
CA SER A 184 1.50 22.35 0.29
C SER A 184 1.75 21.22 -0.72
N LEU A 185 0.73 20.40 -1.01
CA LEU A 185 0.82 19.26 -1.94
C LEU A 185 0.13 19.51 -3.28
N ARG A 186 -0.43 20.71 -3.51
CA ARG A 186 -0.99 21.06 -4.81
C ARG A 186 0.17 21.34 -5.78
N PHE A 187 0.46 20.36 -6.63
CA PHE A 187 1.36 20.55 -7.76
C PHE A 187 0.87 21.74 -8.59
N ILE A 188 1.75 22.72 -8.75
CA ILE A 188 1.61 23.84 -9.69
C ILE A 188 1.64 23.21 -11.09
N HIS A 189 0.58 23.43 -11.87
CA HIS A 189 0.55 23.18 -13.31
C HIS A 189 0.71 24.52 -14.03
#